data_AF-A0A0A0JQ89-F1
#
_entry.id   AF-A0A0A0JQ89-F1
#
_cell.length_a   1.000
_cell.length_b   1.000
_cell.length_c   1.000
_cell.angle_alpha   90.00
_cell.angle_beta   90.00
_cell.angle_gamma   90.00
#
_symmetry.space_group_name_H-M   'P 1'
#
loop_
_entity.id
_entity.type
_entity.pdbx_description
1 polymer ?
#
loop_
_entity_poly.entity_id
_entity_poly.type
_entity_poly.pdbx_seq_one_letter_code
_entity_poly.pdbx_strand_id
1 'polypeptide(L)' 'MTTADDADTADVELDVETLGSLYLGGTAVGDLVDAGRITGSADSLARFSALTDGGPTPRCATHF' A
#
# COMPACT_ATOMS: atom_id res chain seq x y z
N MET A 1 4.25 -30.33 5.11
CA MET A 1 3.38 -30.27 3.91
C MET A 1 2.81 -28.86 3.89
N THR A 2 3.56 -27.93 3.30
CA THR A 2 3.11 -26.54 3.10
C THR A 2 2.36 -26.54 1.78
N THR A 3 1.04 -26.39 1.83
CA THR A 3 0.18 -26.30 0.66
C THR A 3 0.54 -25.03 -0.12
N ALA A 4 0.92 -25.19 -1.38
CA ALA A 4 1.32 -24.10 -2.28
C ALA A 4 0.19 -23.09 -2.59
N ASP A 5 -1.02 -23.34 -2.08
CA ASP A 5 -2.22 -22.51 -2.26
C ASP A 5 -2.13 -21.15 -1.55
N ASP A 6 -1.34 -21.08 -0.45
CA ASP A 6 -1.12 -19.85 0.32
C ASP A 6 -0.32 -18.81 -0.46
N ALA A 7 0.46 -19.23 -1.47
CA ALA A 7 1.27 -18.34 -2.30
C ALA A 7 0.47 -17.68 -3.44
N ASP A 8 -0.72 -18.18 -3.75
CA ASP A 8 -1.55 -17.70 -4.87
C ASP A 8 -2.68 -16.76 -4.42
N THR A 9 -2.90 -16.62 -3.11
CA THR A 9 -3.90 -15.69 -2.56
C THR A 9 -3.25 -14.33 -2.30
N ALA A 10 -3.83 -13.27 -2.86
CA ALA A 10 -3.34 -11.91 -2.67
C ALA A 10 -3.51 -11.45 -1.21
N ASP A 11 -2.43 -10.96 -0.61
CA ASP A 11 -2.43 -10.37 0.75
C ASP A 11 -3.07 -8.98 0.80
N VAL A 12 -2.93 -8.21 -0.28
CA VAL A 12 -3.40 -6.83 -0.41
C VAL A 12 -3.91 -6.63 -1.84
N GLU A 13 -5.10 -6.06 -1.98
CA GLU A 13 -5.68 -5.68 -3.26
C GLU A 13 -5.89 -4.16 -3.30
N LEU A 14 -5.55 -3.56 -4.44
CA LEU A 14 -5.76 -2.15 -4.76
C LEU A 14 -5.71 -1.95 -6.28
N ASP A 15 -6.23 -0.82 -6.75
CA ASP A 15 -6.08 -0.41 -8.16
C ASP A 15 -4.71 0.25 -8.43
N VAL A 16 -4.34 0.35 -9.71
CA VAL A 16 -3.06 0.96 -10.13
C VAL A 16 -2.96 2.46 -9.79
N GLU A 17 -4.09 3.16 -9.73
CA GLU A 17 -4.16 4.58 -9.40
C GLU A 17 -3.78 4.82 -7.92
N THR A 18 -4.29 3.97 -7.04
CA THR A 18 -4.00 3.91 -5.61
C THR A 18 -2.53 3.57 -5.39
N LEU A 19 -1.98 2.64 -6.17
CA LEU A 19 -0.55 2.33 -6.12
C LEU A 19 0.31 3.53 -6.50
N GLY A 20 -0.08 4.25 -7.56
CA GLY A 20 0.60 5.48 -7.98
C GLY A 20 0.59 6.58 -6.92
N SER A 21 -0.50 6.67 -6.15
CA SER A 21 -0.64 7.62 -5.04
C SER A 21 0.31 7.30 -3.87
N LEU A 22 0.52 6.01 -3.58
CA LEU A 22 1.43 5.54 -2.54
C LEU A 22 2.91 5.59 -2.94
N TYR A 23 3.23 5.52 -4.23
CA TYR A 23 4.59 5.27 -4.71
C TYR A 23 5.64 6.26 -4.21
N LEU A 24 5.26 7.52 -4.02
CA LEU A 24 6.17 8.56 -3.52
C LEU A 24 6.11 8.74 -2.00
N GLY A 25 5.20 8.06 -1.29
CA GLY A 25 4.99 8.23 0.15
C GLY A 25 4.28 9.54 0.52
N GLY A 26 3.49 10.10 -0.41
CA GLY A 26 2.73 11.35 -0.20
C GLY A 26 1.36 11.14 0.45
N THR A 27 0.87 9.90 0.49
CA THR A 27 -0.41 9.48 1.05
C THR A 27 -0.18 8.27 1.94
N ALA A 28 -0.84 8.21 3.11
CA ALA A 28 -0.70 7.08 4.02
C ALA A 28 -1.62 5.92 3.63
N VAL A 29 -1.18 4.68 3.88
CA VAL A 29 -2.00 3.48 3.66
C VAL A 29 -3.29 3.51 4.48
N GLY A 30 -3.23 4.00 5.73
CA GLY A 30 -4.40 4.09 6.60
C GLY A 30 -5.54 4.92 6.01
N ASP A 31 -5.22 6.08 5.42
CA ASP A 31 -6.22 6.96 4.78
C ASP A 31 -6.92 6.27 3.60
N LEU A 32 -6.18 5.44 2.86
CA LEU A 32 -6.71 4.70 1.70
C LEU A 32 -7.49 3.44 2.10
N VAL A 33 -7.16 2.81 3.22
CA VAL A 33 -7.97 1.74 3.83
C VAL A 33 -9.30 2.31 4.32
N ASP A 34 -9.28 3.44 5.03
CA ASP A 34 -10.50 4.10 5.51
C ASP A 34 -11.39 4.57 4.35
N ALA A 35 -10.79 4.98 3.24
CA ALA A 35 -11.49 5.30 1.99
C ALA A 35 -11.98 4.06 1.21
N GLY A 36 -11.67 2.85 1.67
CA GLY A 36 -12.06 1.59 1.01
C GLY A 36 -11.33 1.30 -0.30
N ARG A 37 -10.17 1.94 -0.54
CA ARG A 37 -9.37 1.77 -1.76
C ARG A 37 -8.32 0.66 -1.67
N ILE A 38 -8.02 0.21 -0.45
CA ILE A 38 -7.09 -0.89 -0.17
C ILE A 38 -7.82 -1.91 0.69
N THR A 39 -7.75 -3.18 0.30
CA THR A 39 -8.32 -4.30 1.05
C THR A 39 -7.24 -5.34 1.36
N GLY A 40 -7.41 -6.04 2.48
CA GLY A 40 -6.46 -7.05 2.94
C GLY A 40 -6.72 -7.41 4.40
N SER A 41 -5.98 -8.39 4.91
CA SER A 41 -6.02 -8.71 6.34
C SER A 41 -5.38 -7.58 7.17
N ALA A 42 -5.79 -7.40 8.43
CA ALA A 42 -5.21 -6.37 9.30
C ALA A 42 -3.67 -6.50 9.43
N ASP A 43 -3.16 -7.74 9.49
CA ASP A 43 -1.74 -8.02 9.56
C ASP A 43 -1.01 -7.68 8.24
N SER A 44 -1.65 -7.98 7.09
CA SER A 44 -1.11 -7.65 5.77
C SER A 44 -1.06 -6.13 5.55
N LEU A 45 -2.12 -5.41 5.94
CA LEU A 45 -2.19 -3.95 5.87
C LEU A 45 -1.17 -3.28 6.80
N ALA A 46 -0.96 -3.82 8.00
CA ALA A 46 0.06 -3.31 8.92
C ALA A 46 1.49 -3.46 8.36
N ARG A 47 1.82 -4.61 7.76
CA ARG A 47 3.11 -4.81 7.10
C ARG A 47 3.27 -3.91 5.88
N PHE A 48 2.20 -3.73 5.11
CA PHE A 48 2.22 -2.89 3.91
C PHE A 48 2.43 -1.41 4.27
N SER A 49 1.71 -0.88 5.27
CA SER A 49 1.94 0.47 5.79
C SER A 49 3.37 0.68 6.28
N ALA A 50 3.95 -0.28 7.00
CA ALA A 50 5.34 -0.21 7.44
C ALA A 50 6.35 -0.16 6.27
N LEU A 51 5.99 -0.70 5.10
CA LEU A 51 6.81 -0.66 3.88
C LEU A 51 6.66 0.68 3.13
N THR A 52 5.44 1.20 2.99
CA THR A 52 5.13 2.32 2.09
C THR A 52 5.13 3.68 2.76
N ASP A 53 4.77 3.77 4.04
CA ASP A 53 4.58 5.04 4.75
C ASP A 53 5.90 5.56 5.36
N GLY A 54 7.01 4.86 5.11
CA GLY A 54 8.34 5.22 5.57
C GLY A 54 9.08 6.18 4.63
N GLY A 55 10.11 6.84 5.19
CA GLY A 55 11.01 7.71 4.42
C GLY A 55 10.69 9.20 4.52
N PRO A 56 11.51 10.06 3.87
CA PRO A 56 11.28 11.50 3.87
C PRO A 56 10.07 11.86 3.00
N THR A 57 9.28 12.84 3.45
CA THR A 57 8.13 13.34 2.70
C THR A 57 8.54 13.80 1.30
N PRO A 58 7.85 13.34 0.23
CA PRO A 58 8.18 13.73 -1.13
C PRO A 58 7.92 15.23 -1.35
N ARG A 59 8.72 15.85 -2.22
CA ARG A 59 8.53 17.25 -2.64
C ARG A 59 8.73 17.39 -4.13
N CYS A 60 7.97 18.29 -4.75
CA CYS A 60 8.23 18.71 -6.11
C CYS A 60 9.53 19.53 -6.15
N ALA A 61 10.46 19.13 -7.02
CA ALA A 61 11.74 19.82 -7.19
C ALA A 61 11.67 20.96 -8.22
N THR A 62 10.71 20.88 -9.14
CA THR A 62 10.50 21.84 -10.24
C THR A 62 9.01 22.08 -10.44
N HIS A 63 8.66 23.20 -11.05
CA HIS A 63 7.29 23.55 -11.43
C HIS A 63 7.17 23.47 -12.96
N PHE A 64 6.04 22.96 -13.45
CA PHE A 64 5.68 22.90 -14.87
C PHE A 64 4.30 23.54 -15.09
#